data_AF-A0A257VAN1-F1
#
_entry.id   AF-A0A257VAN1-F1
#
_cell.length_a   1.000
_cell.length_b   1.000
_cell.length_c   1.000
_cell.angle_alpha   90.00
_cell.angle_beta   90.00
_cell.angle_gamma   90.00
#
_symmetry.space_group_name_H-M   'P 1'
#
loop_
_entity.id
_entity.type
_entity.pdbx_description
1 polymer ?
#
loop_
_entity_poly.entity_id
_entity_poly.type
_entity_poly.pdbx_seq_one_letter_code
_entity_poly.pdbx_strand_id
1 'polypeptide(L)'
;EIRRAAPARIAYELLESLMGGQAAAILNGLDGVGLLEHVMPESHAAAAGNDGALLWALLAAADEGVRRGEKIGEETLLGSLFLPGFLSALGAGDERRLGAADVERLAREQLDAAALRLAFSHHRRHIVRHALLLLWRLMSPPKSGKFALRTVRHEAFPTAWQLASLLASASERFAPVFAAWRPAVEQGQEAPAPEAQPSLQRGEEQTRARRRRRGGRRRGRKKAAAQA
;
A
#
# COMPACT_ATOMS: atom_id res chain seq x y z
N GLU A 1 -31.05 12.78 11.47
CA GLU A 1 -30.79 13.44 10.18
C GLU A 1 -29.73 12.77 9.30
N ILE A 2 -28.79 11.97 9.85
CA ILE A 2 -27.72 11.28 9.10
C ILE A 2 -28.25 10.39 7.95
N ARG A 3 -29.44 9.79 8.09
CA ARG A 3 -30.08 8.98 7.03
C ARG A 3 -30.53 9.77 5.78
N ARG A 4 -30.48 11.11 5.80
CA ARG A 4 -30.87 11.99 4.68
C ARG A 4 -29.68 12.59 3.93
N ALA A 5 -28.46 12.48 4.46
CA ALA A 5 -27.27 12.92 3.74
C ALA A 5 -26.80 11.82 2.76
N ALA A 6 -26.32 12.22 1.58
CA ALA A 6 -25.74 11.27 0.64
C ALA A 6 -24.52 10.58 1.29
N PRO A 7 -24.40 9.23 1.24
CA PRO A 7 -23.31 8.48 1.86
C PRO A 7 -21.91 9.02 1.55
N ALA A 8 -21.70 9.53 0.33
CA ALA A 8 -20.45 10.15 -0.10
C ALA A 8 -20.10 11.43 0.67
N ARG A 9 -21.09 12.23 1.11
CA ARG A 9 -20.82 13.44 1.90
C ARG A 9 -20.41 13.08 3.33
N ILE A 10 -21.09 12.11 3.94
CA ILE A 10 -20.72 11.60 5.27
C ILE A 10 -19.31 11.00 5.24
N ALA A 11 -18.99 10.24 4.20
CA ALA A 11 -17.66 9.70 3.97
C ALA A 11 -16.60 10.80 3.89
N TYR A 12 -16.86 11.85 3.10
CA TYR A 12 -15.94 12.97 2.94
C TYR A 12 -15.70 13.72 4.25
N GLU A 13 -16.78 14.10 4.95
CA GLU A 13 -16.70 14.82 6.22
C GLU A 13 -15.99 13.99 7.30
N LEU A 14 -16.22 12.67 7.31
CA LEU A 14 -15.49 11.77 8.19
C LEU A 14 -13.99 11.79 7.89
N LEU A 15 -13.60 11.59 6.63
CA LEU A 15 -12.19 11.56 6.26
C LEU A 15 -11.50 12.89 6.54
N GLU A 16 -12.16 14.00 6.24
CA GLU A 16 -11.68 15.34 6.57
C GLU A 16 -11.48 15.51 8.08
N SER A 17 -12.45 15.07 8.88
CA SER A 17 -12.36 15.13 10.35
C SER A 17 -11.19 14.30 10.89
N LEU A 18 -10.98 13.09 10.35
CA LEU A 18 -9.88 12.22 10.78
C LEU A 18 -8.50 12.84 10.50
N MET A 19 -8.35 13.70 9.48
CA MET A 19 -7.07 14.36 9.18
C MET A 19 -6.65 15.41 10.22
N GLY A 20 -7.55 15.83 11.12
CA GLY A 20 -7.31 16.90 12.10
C GLY A 20 -6.40 16.54 13.29
N GLY A 21 -5.77 15.37 13.31
CA GLY A 21 -4.93 14.91 14.42
C GLY A 21 -5.73 14.48 15.66
N GLN A 22 -6.97 14.05 15.46
CA GLN A 22 -7.86 13.48 16.48
C GLN A 22 -8.57 12.22 15.97
N ALA A 23 -7.96 11.51 15.02
CA ALA A 23 -8.52 10.35 14.37
C ALA A 23 -8.92 9.26 15.36
N ALA A 24 -8.08 8.98 16.37
CA ALA A 24 -8.38 7.96 17.37
C ALA A 24 -9.62 8.34 18.20
N ALA A 25 -9.71 9.59 18.64
CA ALA A 25 -10.83 10.09 19.44
C ALA A 25 -12.15 10.09 18.63
N ILE A 26 -12.10 10.54 17.37
CA ILE A 26 -13.26 10.55 16.47
C ILE A 26 -13.75 9.12 16.23
N LEU A 27 -12.85 8.19 15.88
CA LEU A 27 -13.24 6.83 15.56
C LEU A 27 -13.79 6.09 16.79
N ASN A 28 -13.21 6.31 17.98
CA ASN A 28 -13.73 5.79 19.24
C ASN A 28 -15.11 6.38 19.58
N GLY A 29 -15.31 7.68 19.36
CA GLY A 29 -16.61 8.33 19.55
C GLY A 29 -17.69 7.75 18.62
N LEU A 30 -17.34 7.46 17.36
CA LEU A 30 -18.24 6.81 16.40
C LEU A 30 -18.58 5.38 16.80
N ASP A 31 -17.61 4.63 17.33
CA ASP A 31 -17.81 3.26 17.79
C ASP A 31 -18.73 3.23 19.03
N GLY A 32 -18.50 4.13 19.99
CA GLY A 32 -19.28 4.25 21.22
C GLY A 32 -20.77 4.59 20.99
N VAL A 33 -21.12 5.20 19.86
CA VAL A 33 -22.52 5.47 19.47
C VAL A 33 -23.06 4.49 18.42
N GLY A 34 -22.30 3.43 18.07
CA GLY A 34 -22.71 2.41 17.10
C GLY A 34 -22.72 2.90 15.64
N LEU A 35 -22.06 4.02 15.33
CA LEU A 35 -22.02 4.54 13.96
C LEU A 35 -20.86 3.94 13.15
N LEU A 36 -19.79 3.50 13.82
CA LEU A 36 -18.62 2.94 13.15
C LEU A 36 -18.96 1.68 12.34
N GLU A 37 -19.79 0.78 12.88
CA GLU A 37 -20.21 -0.46 12.18
C GLU A 37 -20.97 -0.19 10.88
N HIS A 38 -21.58 0.98 10.73
CA HIS A 38 -22.32 1.37 9.53
C HIS A 38 -21.44 2.13 8.53
N VAL A 39 -20.58 3.01 9.04
CA VAL A 39 -19.79 3.91 8.19
C VAL A 39 -18.47 3.26 7.78
N MET A 40 -17.83 2.46 8.63
CA MET A 40 -16.57 1.74 8.38
C MET A 40 -16.58 0.37 9.09
N PRO A 41 -17.37 -0.60 8.57
CA PRO A 41 -17.46 -1.94 9.16
C PRO A 41 -16.11 -2.63 9.31
N GLU A 42 -15.16 -2.38 8.39
CA GLU A 42 -13.83 -3.00 8.42
C GLU A 42 -13.02 -2.52 9.63
N SER A 43 -13.11 -1.23 9.95
CA SER A 43 -12.46 -0.66 11.13
C SER A 43 -13.16 -1.06 12.43
N HIS A 44 -14.50 -1.17 12.42
CA HIS A 44 -15.25 -1.72 13.55
C HIS A 44 -14.85 -3.18 13.83
N ALA A 45 -14.78 -4.02 12.79
CA ALA A 45 -14.36 -5.41 12.93
C ALA A 45 -12.92 -5.53 13.46
N ALA A 46 -12.01 -4.68 12.99
CA ALA A 46 -10.66 -4.61 13.53
C ALA A 46 -10.65 -4.17 15.00
N ALA A 47 -11.42 -3.13 15.36
CA ALA A 47 -11.51 -2.61 16.73
C ALA A 47 -12.06 -3.65 17.72
N ALA A 48 -13.08 -4.41 17.32
CA ALA A 48 -13.72 -5.44 18.14
C ALA A 48 -12.92 -6.76 18.22
N GLY A 49 -12.00 -7.00 17.28
CA GLY A 49 -11.19 -8.21 17.21
C GLY A 49 -9.84 -8.11 17.93
N ASN A 50 -8.99 -9.12 17.72
CA ASN A 50 -7.62 -9.14 18.26
C ASN A 50 -6.71 -8.04 17.69
N ASP A 51 -7.14 -7.41 16.60
CA ASP A 51 -6.37 -6.39 15.87
C ASP A 51 -6.64 -4.96 16.38
N GLY A 52 -7.55 -4.79 17.36
CA GLY A 52 -8.00 -3.48 17.83
C GLY A 52 -6.88 -2.66 18.47
N ALA A 53 -6.00 -3.30 19.26
CA ALA A 53 -4.85 -2.62 19.85
C ALA A 53 -3.93 -1.98 18.78
N LEU A 54 -3.74 -2.67 17.66
CA LEU A 54 -2.94 -2.14 16.54
C LEU A 54 -3.65 -0.99 15.84
N LEU A 55 -4.96 -1.10 15.59
CA LEU A 55 -5.75 -0.01 15.01
C LEU A 55 -5.60 1.28 15.84
N TRP A 56 -5.83 1.20 17.15
CA TRP A 56 -5.76 2.36 18.03
C TRP A 56 -4.34 2.93 18.14
N ALA A 57 -3.32 2.08 18.18
CA ALA A 57 -1.92 2.51 18.18
C ALA A 57 -1.52 3.23 16.89
N LEU A 58 -1.99 2.76 15.73
CA LEU A 58 -1.75 3.42 14.43
C LEU A 58 -2.39 4.82 14.38
N LEU A 59 -3.64 4.94 14.83
CA LEU A 59 -4.34 6.23 14.85
C LEU A 59 -3.71 7.19 15.86
N ALA A 60 -3.32 6.71 17.04
CA ALA A 60 -2.60 7.52 18.01
C ALA A 60 -1.24 8.01 17.47
N ALA A 61 -0.52 7.15 16.75
CA ALA A 61 0.73 7.53 16.09
C ALA A 61 0.50 8.59 15.00
N ALA A 62 -0.60 8.49 14.25
CA ALA A 62 -0.97 9.49 13.26
C ALA A 62 -1.33 10.84 13.91
N ASP A 63 -2.15 10.82 14.96
CA ASP A 63 -2.54 12.01 15.71
C ASP A 63 -1.32 12.73 16.32
N GLU A 64 -0.38 11.97 16.87
CA GLU A 64 0.89 12.51 17.35
C GLU A 64 1.72 13.14 16.22
N GLY A 65 1.84 12.47 15.08
CA GLY A 65 2.55 13.02 13.92
C GLY A 65 1.98 14.36 13.47
N VAL A 66 0.65 14.45 13.34
CA VAL A 66 -0.04 15.71 13.00
C VAL A 66 0.25 16.79 14.05
N ARG A 67 0.23 16.44 15.34
CA ARG A 67 0.55 17.40 16.43
C ARG A 67 1.98 17.92 16.39
N ARG A 68 2.93 17.10 15.92
CA ARG A 68 4.32 17.51 15.65
C ARG A 68 4.49 18.32 14.35
N GLY A 69 3.41 18.56 13.61
CA GLY A 69 3.44 19.28 12.33
C GLY A 69 3.80 18.41 11.13
N GLU A 70 3.79 17.09 11.27
CA GLU A 70 3.99 16.17 10.15
C GLU A 70 2.73 16.17 9.26
N LYS A 71 2.94 16.21 7.94
CA LYS A 71 1.84 16.10 6.97
C LYS A 71 1.52 14.62 6.73
N ILE A 72 0.38 14.16 7.23
CA ILE A 72 -0.14 12.83 6.93
C ILE A 72 -1.06 12.93 5.72
N GLY A 73 -0.79 12.14 4.67
CA GLY A 73 -1.65 12.09 3.49
C GLY A 73 -2.97 11.39 3.76
N GLU A 74 -4.03 11.78 3.05
CA GLU A 74 -5.35 11.18 3.19
C GLU A 74 -5.34 9.68 2.89
N GLU A 75 -4.61 9.26 1.86
CA GLU A 75 -4.42 7.85 1.52
C GLU A 75 -3.67 7.06 2.60
N THR A 76 -2.78 7.71 3.34
CA THR A 76 -2.06 7.10 4.47
C THR A 76 -3.02 6.87 5.62
N LEU A 77 -3.82 7.89 5.97
CA LEU A 77 -4.81 7.76 7.03
C LEU A 77 -5.86 6.69 6.69
N LEU A 78 -6.36 6.69 5.46
CA LEU A 78 -7.21 5.61 4.94
C LEU A 78 -6.53 4.25 5.03
N GLY A 79 -5.30 4.12 4.55
CA GLY A 79 -4.54 2.89 4.63
C GLY A 79 -4.39 2.37 6.07
N SER A 80 -4.23 3.27 7.05
CA SER A 80 -4.10 2.91 8.47
C SER A 80 -5.36 2.24 9.03
N LEU A 81 -6.55 2.61 8.52
CA LEU A 81 -7.83 2.02 8.93
C LEU A 81 -8.01 0.57 8.44
N PHE A 82 -7.40 0.21 7.32
CA PHE A 82 -7.47 -1.14 6.72
C PHE A 82 -6.26 -2.01 7.09
N LEU A 83 -5.18 -1.40 7.58
CA LEU A 83 -3.91 -2.09 7.83
C LEU A 83 -4.02 -3.24 8.83
N PRO A 84 -4.75 -3.14 9.96
CA PRO A 84 -4.87 -4.25 10.90
C PRO A 84 -5.53 -5.48 10.26
N GLY A 85 -6.67 -5.30 9.58
CA GLY A 85 -7.35 -6.39 8.86
C GLY A 85 -6.50 -6.99 7.75
N PHE A 86 -5.74 -6.16 7.01
CA PHE A 86 -4.79 -6.64 6.02
C PHE A 86 -3.67 -7.50 6.64
N LEU A 87 -3.08 -7.07 7.75
CA LEU A 87 -2.02 -7.81 8.45
C LEU A 87 -2.53 -9.12 9.05
N SER A 88 -3.74 -9.11 9.60
CA SER A 88 -4.44 -10.28 10.10
C SER A 88 -4.63 -11.31 8.99
N ALA A 89 -5.11 -10.86 7.81
CA ALA A 89 -5.28 -11.72 6.64
C ALA A 89 -3.94 -12.27 6.09
N LEU A 90 -2.86 -11.48 6.15
CA LEU A 90 -1.52 -11.96 5.81
C LEU A 90 -1.03 -13.06 6.77
N GLY A 91 -1.35 -12.95 8.06
CA GLY A 91 -0.97 -13.93 9.08
C GLY A 91 -1.85 -15.18 9.10
N ALA A 92 -3.12 -15.07 8.69
CA ALA A 92 -4.05 -16.19 8.52
C ALA A 92 -3.83 -16.97 7.22
N GLY A 93 -3.04 -16.42 6.29
CA GLY A 93 -2.51 -17.16 5.15
C GLY A 93 -1.67 -18.33 5.65
N ASP A 94 -2.21 -19.53 5.50
CA ASP A 94 -1.64 -20.84 5.84
C ASP A 94 -0.15 -20.98 5.52
N GLU A 95 0.55 -22.01 6.05
CA GLU A 95 2.02 -22.26 5.99
C GLU A 95 2.72 -22.14 4.60
N ARG A 96 1.97 -21.90 3.53
CA ARG A 96 2.44 -21.52 2.20
C ARG A 96 2.88 -20.05 2.16
N ARG A 97 4.09 -19.82 1.64
CA ARG A 97 4.57 -18.47 1.33
C ARG A 97 3.60 -17.76 0.37
N LEU A 98 2.90 -16.73 0.86
CA LEU A 98 2.06 -15.86 0.05
C LEU A 98 2.85 -15.24 -1.10
N GLY A 99 2.35 -15.38 -2.33
CA GLY A 99 2.90 -14.74 -3.51
C GLY A 99 2.40 -13.30 -3.67
N ALA A 100 3.01 -12.53 -4.58
CA ALA A 100 2.58 -11.16 -4.84
C ALA A 100 1.11 -11.06 -5.30
N ALA A 101 0.62 -12.07 -6.03
CA ALA A 101 -0.77 -12.12 -6.50
C ALA A 101 -1.76 -12.34 -5.35
N ASP A 102 -1.42 -13.17 -4.37
CA ASP A 102 -2.25 -13.43 -3.19
C ASP A 102 -2.37 -12.17 -2.34
N VAL A 103 -1.24 -11.51 -2.09
CA VAL A 103 -1.19 -10.25 -1.32
C VAL A 103 -1.99 -9.16 -2.02
N GLU A 104 -1.92 -9.08 -3.35
CA GLU A 104 -2.69 -8.11 -4.11
C GLU A 104 -4.20 -8.40 -4.07
N ARG A 105 -4.60 -9.67 -4.06
CA ARG A 105 -5.99 -10.06 -3.83
C ARG A 105 -6.45 -9.67 -2.43
N LEU A 106 -5.67 -9.97 -1.39
CA LEU A 106 -5.99 -9.59 -0.01
C LEU A 106 -6.14 -8.06 0.13
N ALA A 107 -5.23 -7.29 -0.46
CA ALA A 107 -5.32 -5.83 -0.44
C ALA A 107 -6.59 -5.29 -1.15
N ARG A 108 -7.08 -5.97 -2.20
CA ARG A 108 -8.36 -5.64 -2.85
C ARG A 108 -9.55 -5.97 -1.94
N GLU A 109 -9.56 -7.16 -1.35
CA GLU A 109 -10.66 -7.63 -0.49
C GLU A 109 -10.87 -6.70 0.72
N GLN A 110 -9.78 -6.15 1.29
CA GLN A 110 -9.86 -5.19 2.38
C GLN A 110 -10.44 -3.82 1.97
N LEU A 111 -10.26 -3.41 0.71
CA LEU A 111 -10.53 -2.04 0.28
C LEU A 111 -11.80 -1.89 -0.55
N ASP A 112 -12.16 -2.91 -1.33
CA ASP A 112 -13.15 -2.76 -2.41
C ASP A 112 -14.56 -2.43 -1.91
N ALA A 113 -14.98 -3.06 -0.80
CA ALA A 113 -16.27 -2.77 -0.17
C ALA A 113 -16.32 -1.31 0.35
N ALA A 114 -15.27 -0.88 1.04
CA ALA A 114 -15.16 0.49 1.53
C ALA A 114 -15.06 1.52 0.41
N ALA A 115 -14.32 1.24 -0.64
CA ALA A 115 -14.18 2.13 -1.79
C ALA A 115 -15.53 2.37 -2.50
N LEU A 116 -16.37 1.34 -2.61
CA LEU A 116 -17.72 1.49 -3.16
C LEU A 116 -18.62 2.29 -2.21
N ARG A 117 -18.65 1.93 -0.92
CA ARG A 117 -19.49 2.57 0.09
C ARG A 117 -19.17 4.06 0.31
N LEU A 118 -17.88 4.40 0.32
CA LEU A 118 -17.39 5.76 0.54
C LEU A 118 -17.11 6.52 -0.77
N ALA A 119 -17.44 5.94 -1.92
CA ALA A 119 -17.25 6.54 -3.24
C ALA A 119 -15.81 7.04 -3.49
N PHE A 120 -14.80 6.23 -3.18
CA PHE A 120 -13.40 6.58 -3.45
C PHE A 120 -13.16 6.79 -4.94
N SER A 121 -12.36 7.80 -5.28
CA SER A 121 -11.86 7.96 -6.65
C SER A 121 -11.03 6.74 -7.06
N HIS A 122 -10.98 6.46 -8.36
CA HIS A 122 -10.12 5.39 -8.89
C HIS A 122 -8.66 5.57 -8.49
N HIS A 123 -8.17 6.82 -8.50
CA HIS A 123 -6.81 7.13 -8.10
C HIS A 123 -6.56 6.82 -6.62
N ARG A 124 -7.45 7.25 -5.72
CA ARG A 124 -7.34 6.97 -4.28
C ARG A 124 -7.34 5.48 -3.99
N ARG A 125 -8.30 4.74 -4.55
CA ARG A 125 -8.35 3.28 -4.42
C ARG A 125 -7.06 2.63 -4.95
N HIS A 126 -6.53 3.14 -6.06
CA HIS A 126 -5.27 2.66 -6.62
C HIS A 126 -4.10 2.88 -5.65
N ILE A 127 -3.91 4.10 -5.14
CA ILE A 127 -2.80 4.44 -4.24
C ILE A 127 -2.86 3.63 -2.96
N VAL A 128 -4.01 3.58 -2.26
CA VAL A 128 -4.13 2.84 -0.99
C VAL A 128 -3.84 1.35 -1.18
N ARG A 129 -4.40 0.72 -2.22
CA ARG A 129 -4.15 -0.69 -2.55
C ARG A 129 -2.68 -0.97 -2.82
N HIS A 130 -2.03 -0.14 -3.64
CA HIS A 130 -0.62 -0.31 -3.97
C HIS A 130 0.29 0.01 -2.77
N ALA A 131 -0.12 0.93 -1.89
CA ALA A 131 0.60 1.22 -0.66
C ALA A 131 0.62 0.00 0.27
N LEU A 132 -0.50 -0.71 0.44
CA LEU A 132 -0.56 -1.97 1.21
C LEU A 132 0.36 -3.06 0.62
N LEU A 133 0.35 -3.21 -0.72
CA LEU A 133 1.24 -4.16 -1.40
C LEU A 133 2.72 -3.80 -1.22
N LEU A 134 3.06 -2.52 -1.32
CA LEU A 134 4.42 -2.06 -1.09
C LEU A 134 4.82 -2.24 0.37
N LEU A 135 3.94 -1.94 1.32
CA LEU A 135 4.20 -2.14 2.75
C LEU A 135 4.51 -3.61 3.05
N TRP A 136 3.77 -4.56 2.49
CA TRP A 136 4.10 -5.99 2.59
C TRP A 136 5.53 -6.29 2.09
N ARG A 137 5.97 -5.67 1.00
CA ARG A 137 7.36 -5.81 0.52
C ARG A 137 8.37 -5.17 1.46
N LEU A 138 8.02 -4.05 2.09
CA LEU A 138 8.88 -3.35 3.06
C LEU A 138 9.06 -4.14 4.36
N MET A 139 8.16 -5.07 4.67
CA MET A 139 8.28 -5.98 5.82
C MET A 139 9.39 -7.03 5.66
N SER A 140 10.15 -6.98 4.56
CA SER A 140 11.38 -7.73 4.36
C SER A 140 12.50 -6.79 3.92
N PRO A 141 13.77 -7.06 4.28
CA PRO A 141 14.89 -6.28 3.78
C PRO A 141 14.95 -6.26 2.24
N PRO A 142 15.46 -5.18 1.63
CA PRO A 142 15.55 -5.10 0.17
C PRO A 142 16.46 -6.19 -0.39
N LYS A 143 15.96 -6.91 -1.40
CA LYS A 143 16.72 -8.01 -2.06
C LYS A 143 18.00 -7.53 -2.78
N SER A 144 18.03 -6.26 -3.21
CA SER A 144 19.18 -5.61 -3.84
C SER A 144 18.95 -4.09 -3.92
N GLY A 145 20.01 -3.29 -4.12
CA GLY A 145 19.88 -1.84 -4.31
C GLY A 145 18.99 -1.44 -5.49
N LYS A 146 19.12 -2.15 -6.64
CA LYS A 146 18.25 -1.91 -7.81
C LYS A 146 16.77 -2.22 -7.50
N PHE A 147 16.51 -3.28 -6.76
CA PHE A 147 15.17 -3.61 -6.30
C PHE A 147 14.63 -2.53 -5.36
N ALA A 148 15.46 -2.06 -4.42
CA ALA A 148 15.09 -1.03 -3.46
C ALA A 148 14.70 0.27 -4.16
N LEU A 149 15.56 0.79 -5.05
CA LEU A 149 15.28 2.02 -5.79
C LEU A 149 14.04 1.94 -6.68
N ARG A 150 13.77 0.78 -7.29
CA ARG A 150 12.53 0.59 -8.07
C ARG A 150 11.29 0.65 -7.19
N THR A 151 11.36 0.09 -5.98
CA THR A 151 10.26 0.17 -5.00
C THR A 151 10.04 1.60 -4.53
N VAL A 152 11.11 2.31 -4.19
CA VAL A 152 11.07 3.71 -3.71
C VAL A 152 10.49 4.67 -4.76
N ARG A 153 10.72 4.39 -6.05
CA ARG A 153 10.22 5.22 -7.17
C ARG A 153 8.76 4.96 -7.55
N HIS A 154 8.08 4.03 -6.89
CA HIS A 154 6.68 3.76 -7.19
C HIS A 154 5.78 4.90 -6.71
N GLU A 155 4.73 5.24 -7.46
CA GLU A 155 3.84 6.38 -7.13
C GLU A 155 3.18 6.26 -5.75
N ALA A 156 2.79 5.05 -5.35
CA ALA A 156 2.21 4.77 -4.03
C ALA A 156 3.25 4.62 -2.90
N PHE A 157 4.55 4.76 -3.19
CA PHE A 157 5.61 4.60 -2.20
C PHE A 157 5.54 5.61 -1.06
N PRO A 158 5.28 6.92 -1.28
CA PRO A 158 5.16 7.87 -0.19
C PRO A 158 4.11 7.45 0.85
N THR A 159 2.94 7.00 0.39
CA THR A 159 1.87 6.45 1.24
C THR A 159 2.35 5.19 1.98
N ALA A 160 2.98 4.25 1.27
CA ALA A 160 3.51 3.02 1.89
C ALA A 160 4.56 3.31 2.98
N TRP A 161 5.42 4.31 2.75
CA TRP A 161 6.48 4.70 3.67
C TRP A 161 5.93 5.43 4.91
N GLN A 162 4.90 6.26 4.74
CA GLN A 162 4.19 6.84 5.89
C GLN A 162 3.48 5.75 6.71
N LEU A 163 2.81 4.79 6.06
CA LEU A 163 2.22 3.63 6.74
C LEU A 163 3.28 2.81 7.49
N ALA A 164 4.45 2.59 6.89
CA ALA A 164 5.57 1.91 7.54
C ALA A 164 6.06 2.68 8.78
N SER A 165 6.12 4.01 8.70
CA SER A 165 6.53 4.87 9.82
C SER A 165 5.52 4.83 10.97
N LEU A 166 4.22 4.87 10.66
CA LEU A 166 3.15 4.69 11.65
C LEU A 166 3.22 3.30 12.29
N LEU A 167 3.42 2.26 11.49
CA LEU A 167 3.50 0.89 11.99
C LEU A 167 4.73 0.65 12.88
N ALA A 168 5.89 1.23 12.55
CA ALA A 168 7.06 1.17 13.43
C ALA A 168 6.87 1.95 14.74
N SER A 169 6.09 3.03 14.72
CA SER A 169 5.75 3.80 15.92
C SER A 169 4.75 3.06 16.80
N ALA A 170 3.80 2.34 16.17
CA ALA A 170 2.79 1.54 16.85
C ALA A 170 3.33 0.18 17.35
N SER A 171 4.41 -0.33 16.75
CA SER A 171 4.98 -1.64 17.08
C SER A 171 6.49 -1.70 16.78
N GLU A 172 7.29 -1.86 17.83
CA GLU A 172 8.76 -1.97 17.75
C GLU A 172 9.23 -3.13 16.86
N ARG A 173 8.38 -4.16 16.68
CA ARG A 173 8.66 -5.33 15.82
C ARG A 173 9.10 -4.94 14.42
N PHE A 174 8.51 -3.89 13.84
CA PHE A 174 8.75 -3.50 12.45
C PHE A 174 9.86 -2.46 12.27
N ALA A 175 10.33 -1.84 13.35
CA ALA A 175 11.33 -0.77 13.27
C ALA A 175 12.66 -1.24 12.62
N PRO A 176 13.24 -2.41 12.96
CA PRO A 176 14.50 -2.84 12.36
C PRO A 176 14.41 -3.10 10.85
N VAL A 177 13.30 -3.67 10.39
CA VAL A 177 13.16 -4.00 8.97
C VAL A 177 12.98 -2.75 8.11
N PHE A 178 12.24 -1.75 8.59
CA PHE A 178 12.11 -0.48 7.89
C PHE A 178 13.39 0.36 7.93
N ALA A 179 14.20 0.26 8.98
CA ALA A 179 15.52 0.90 9.02
C ALA A 179 16.43 0.46 7.85
N ALA A 180 16.35 -0.81 7.43
CA ALA A 180 17.11 -1.34 6.29
C ALA A 180 16.75 -0.69 4.93
N TRP A 181 15.60 -0.02 4.83
CA TRP A 181 15.15 0.67 3.61
C TRP A 181 15.58 2.14 3.55
N ARG A 182 15.99 2.75 4.67
CA ARG A 182 16.36 4.18 4.75
C ARG A 182 17.39 4.61 3.71
N PRO A 183 18.50 3.89 3.47
CA PRO A 183 19.49 4.31 2.46
C PRO A 183 18.90 4.42 1.05
N ALA A 184 17.95 3.54 0.70
CA ALA A 184 17.29 3.58 -0.59
C ALA A 184 16.25 4.71 -0.68
N VAL A 185 15.60 5.05 0.43
CA VAL A 185 14.67 6.19 0.53
C VAL A 185 15.43 7.50 0.30
N GLU A 186 16.53 7.70 1.01
CA GLU A 186 17.40 8.88 0.91
C GLU A 186 17.91 9.04 -0.53
N GLN A 187 18.48 7.97 -1.09
CA GLN A 187 18.93 7.96 -2.49
C GLN A 187 17.79 8.22 -3.51
N GLY A 188 16.57 7.77 -3.19
CA GLY A 188 15.41 7.99 -4.05
C GLY A 188 14.91 9.43 -4.04
N GLN A 189 15.06 10.14 -2.92
CA GLN A 189 14.68 11.56 -2.77
C GLN A 189 15.66 12.50 -3.47
N GLU A 190 16.95 12.14 -3.53
CA GLU A 190 17.98 12.92 -4.23
C GLU A 190 17.91 12.80 -5.77
N ALA A 191 17.27 11.73 -6.28
CA ALA A 191 17.18 11.49 -7.71
C ALA A 191 16.01 12.29 -8.34
N PRO A 192 16.18 12.89 -9.54
CA PRO A 192 15.11 13.61 -10.23
C PRO A 192 13.88 12.71 -10.47
N ALA A 193 12.69 13.33 -10.36
CA ALA A 193 11.39 12.65 -10.44
C ALA A 193 11.27 11.78 -11.71
N PRO A 194 10.95 10.48 -11.60
CA PRO A 194 10.83 9.60 -12.75
C PRO A 194 9.47 9.76 -13.46
N GLU A 195 9.47 9.51 -14.77
CA GLU A 195 8.27 9.28 -15.59
C GLU A 195 7.42 8.13 -15.02
N ALA A 196 6.10 8.25 -15.11
CA ALA A 196 5.13 7.29 -14.58
C ALA A 196 5.46 5.85 -15.02
N GLN A 197 5.86 5.00 -14.07
CA GLN A 197 6.23 3.62 -14.34
C GLN A 197 4.99 2.71 -14.32
N PRO A 198 4.91 1.71 -15.22
CA PRO A 198 3.79 0.78 -15.22
C PRO A 198 3.71 -0.01 -13.91
N SER A 199 2.48 -0.22 -13.45
CA SER A 199 2.09 -0.99 -12.27
C SER A 199 2.96 -2.25 -12.07
N LEU A 200 3.40 -2.49 -10.83
CA LEU A 200 4.28 -3.59 -10.40
C LEU A 200 3.71 -5.02 -10.61
N GLN A 201 2.63 -5.18 -11.37
CA GLN A 201 1.95 -6.45 -11.64
C GLN A 201 2.68 -7.37 -12.63
N ARG A 202 3.70 -6.91 -13.36
CA ARG A 202 4.35 -7.74 -14.37
C ARG A 202 5.74 -8.20 -13.92
N GLY A 203 5.80 -9.39 -13.31
CA GLY A 203 7.05 -10.18 -13.32
C GLY A 203 7.32 -11.03 -12.08
N GLU A 204 6.51 -12.06 -11.83
CA GLU A 204 6.98 -13.28 -11.12
C GLU A 204 6.69 -14.57 -11.91
N GLU A 205 6.43 -14.47 -13.22
CA GLU A 205 6.52 -15.59 -14.18
C GLU A 205 7.47 -15.22 -15.32
N GLN A 206 8.78 -15.31 -15.08
CA GLN A 206 9.76 -15.39 -16.18
C GLN A 206 11.11 -15.95 -15.73
N THR A 207 11.10 -17.12 -15.11
CA THR A 207 12.24 -18.04 -15.18
C THR A 207 12.02 -19.00 -16.34
N ARG A 208 12.45 -18.62 -17.56
CA ARG A 208 13.20 -19.48 -18.50
C ARG A 208 13.50 -18.74 -19.82
N ALA A 209 14.73 -18.95 -20.27
CA ALA A 209 15.24 -18.70 -21.62
C ALA A 209 15.52 -17.24 -22.04
N ARG A 210 16.62 -16.68 -21.51
CA ARG A 210 17.38 -15.65 -22.23
C ARG A 210 18.87 -16.00 -22.29
N ARG A 211 19.25 -16.85 -23.26
CA ARG A 211 20.66 -16.91 -23.70
C ARG A 211 20.79 -17.45 -25.13
N ARG A 212 20.92 -16.53 -26.09
CA ARG A 212 21.96 -16.47 -27.15
C ARG A 212 21.44 -15.63 -28.33
N ARG A 213 21.79 -14.35 -28.34
CA ARG A 213 21.93 -13.55 -29.57
C ARG A 213 23.43 -13.33 -29.77
N ARG A 214 24.02 -13.90 -30.82
CA ARG A 214 25.32 -13.52 -31.38
C ARG A 214 25.26 -13.64 -32.89
N GLY A 215 25.45 -12.50 -33.57
CA GLY A 215 25.83 -12.34 -34.98
C GLY A 215 24.73 -12.72 -36.00
N GLY A 216 24.47 -11.99 -37.07
CA GLY A 216 25.14 -10.84 -37.66
C GLY A 216 24.44 -10.60 -39.00
N ARG A 217 23.97 -9.37 -39.22
CA ARG A 217 23.46 -8.90 -40.51
C ARG A 217 24.67 -8.77 -41.46
N ARG A 218 24.65 -9.44 -42.63
CA ARG A 218 25.24 -8.92 -43.87
C ARG A 218 24.76 -9.74 -45.08
N ARG A 219 24.10 -9.02 -46.01
CA ARG A 219 24.22 -9.03 -47.49
C ARG A 219 24.35 -10.42 -48.16
N GLY A 220 23.62 -10.81 -49.19
CA GLY A 220 22.88 -10.07 -50.21
C GLY A 220 22.62 -11.01 -51.39
N ARG A 221 21.46 -10.81 -52.00
CA ARG A 221 20.91 -11.24 -53.29
C ARG A 221 21.89 -11.76 -54.37
N LYS A 222 21.49 -12.90 -54.98
CA LYS A 222 21.71 -13.40 -56.36
C LYS A 222 23.14 -13.72 -56.86
N LYS A 223 23.36 -14.99 -57.22
CA LYS A 223 23.79 -15.40 -58.56
C LYS A 223 23.31 -16.81 -58.90
N ALA A 224 22.99 -16.99 -60.17
CA ALA A 224 22.38 -18.16 -60.79
C ALA A 224 23.42 -19.18 -61.27
N ALA A 225 22.91 -20.38 -61.60
CA ALA A 225 23.42 -21.40 -62.54
C ALA A 225 24.72 -22.14 -62.18
N ALA A 226 24.60 -23.45 -61.94
CA ALA A 226 24.90 -24.51 -62.93
C ALA A 226 24.87 -25.89 -62.22
N GLN A 227 23.89 -26.73 -62.59
CA GLN A 227 23.97 -28.19 -62.39
C GLN A 227 24.24 -28.81 -63.76
N ALA A 228 25.07 -29.85 -63.72
CA ALA A 228 25.45 -30.73 -64.82
C ALA A 228 24.26 -31.45 -65.44
#